data_AF-A0A669BWZ5-F1
#
_entry.id   AF-A0A669BWZ5-F1
#
_cell.length_a   1.000
_cell.length_b   1.000
_cell.length_c   1.000
_cell.angle_alpha   90.00
_cell.angle_beta   90.00
_cell.angle_gamma   90.00
#
_symmetry.space_group_name_H-M   'P 1'
#
loop_
_entity.id
_entity.type
_entity.pdbx_description
1 polymer ?
#
loop_
_entity_poly.entity_id
_entity_poly.type
_entity_poly.pdbx_seq_one_letter_code
_entity_poly.pdbx_strand_id
1 'polypeptide(L)'
;MIFCLRIINVYNAPDRRFGFNIILCGDFNIVTEATDRISNVEFRKLRESKMLVQICKEAALSDLYRVLHPHTIHYTRFNSLTKTRIDRFYISSNIQSLKYDTFLTDFSDHMVVMATVSCCSHEFLNY
;
A
#
# COMPACT_ATOMS: atom_id res chain seq x y z
N MET A 1 17.46 6.20 -2.96
CA MET A 1 15.99 6.32 -2.89
C MET A 1 15.43 5.66 -4.14
N ILE A 2 15.23 4.34 -4.09
CA ILE A 2 14.61 3.60 -5.19
C ILE A 2 13.12 3.57 -4.85
N PHE A 3 12.37 4.53 -5.37
CA PHE A 3 10.93 4.36 -5.50
C PHE A 3 10.74 3.23 -6.52
N CYS A 4 10.49 2.01 -6.08
CA CYS A 4 10.03 0.97 -7.00
C CYS A 4 8.55 1.22 -7.29
N LEU A 5 8.25 2.29 -8.03
CA LEU A 5 6.90 2.59 -8.50
C LEU A 5 6.54 1.56 -9.58
N ARG A 6 6.06 0.38 -9.18
CA ARG A 6 5.43 -0.54 -10.12
C ARG A 6 3.94 -0.22 -10.17
N ILE A 7 3.54 0.54 -11.21
CA ILE A 7 2.14 0.61 -11.62
C ILE A 7 1.87 -0.69 -12.36
N ILE A 8 1.25 -1.66 -11.69
CA ILE A 8 0.71 -2.83 -12.39
C ILE A 8 -0.68 -2.43 -12.86
N ASN A 9 -0.78 -2.10 -14.16
CA ASN A 9 -2.05 -1.88 -14.81
C ASN A 9 -2.62 -3.25 -15.22
N VAL A 10 -3.60 -3.75 -14.48
CA VAL A 10 -4.31 -4.98 -14.87
C VAL A 10 -5.44 -4.58 -15.81
N TYR A 11 -5.18 -4.69 -17.12
CA TYR A 11 -6.15 -4.40 -18.18
C TYR A 11 -7.11 -5.58 -18.32
N ASN A 12 -8.41 -5.35 -18.12
CA ASN A 12 -9.46 -6.26 -18.53
C ASN A 12 -10.44 -5.48 -19.43
N ALA A 13 -10.51 -5.82 -20.71
CA ALA A 13 -11.52 -5.28 -21.63
C ALA A 13 -12.14 -6.44 -22.41
N PRO A 14 -13.46 -6.37 -22.68
CA PRO A 14 -13.81 -5.96 -24.04
C PRO A 14 -14.92 -4.90 -24.19
N ASP A 15 -15.61 -4.42 -23.14
CA ASP A 15 -16.76 -3.52 -23.36
C ASP A 15 -16.81 -2.25 -22.48
N ARG A 16 -16.42 -1.13 -23.11
CA ARG A 16 -16.89 0.27 -22.95
C ARG A 16 -17.27 0.83 -21.57
N ARG A 17 -16.57 0.46 -20.50
CA ARG A 17 -16.41 1.33 -19.31
C ARG A 17 -14.92 1.35 -18.91
N PHE A 18 -14.18 2.32 -19.43
CA PHE A 18 -12.73 2.43 -19.25
C PHE A 18 -12.38 2.74 -17.79
N GLY A 19 -11.99 1.72 -17.03
CA GLY A 19 -11.41 1.87 -15.69
C GLY A 19 -10.15 1.02 -15.58
N PHE A 20 -9.06 1.62 -15.11
CA PHE A 20 -7.83 0.89 -14.83
C PHE A 20 -7.80 0.44 -13.38
N ASN A 21 -7.42 -0.81 -13.13
CA ASN A 21 -7.08 -1.28 -11.80
C ASN A 21 -5.64 -0.85 -11.50
N ILE A 22 -5.47 -0.03 -10.47
CA ILE A 22 -4.16 0.49 -10.06
C ILE A 22 -3.73 -0.24 -8.79
N ILE A 23 -2.54 -0.84 -8.86
CA ILE A 23 -1.75 -1.20 -7.68
C ILE A 23 -0.53 -0.30 -7.68
N LEU A 24 -0.40 0.48 -6.62
CA LEU A 24 0.74 1.32 -6.33
C LEU A 24 1.49 0.68 -5.16
N CYS A 25 2.67 0.12 -5.41
CA CYS A 25 3.46 -0.53 -4.37
C CYS A 25 4.91 -0.03 -4.33
N GLY A 26 5.58 -0.21 -3.20
CA GLY A 26 7.01 0.07 -3.04
C GLY A 26 7.36 0.63 -1.66
N ASP A 27 8.64 0.95 -1.50
CA ASP A 27 9.15 1.75 -0.38
C ASP A 27 8.89 3.23 -0.65
N PHE A 28 8.01 3.84 0.14
CA PHE A 28 7.68 5.26 0.03
C PHE A 28 8.61 6.14 0.86
N ASN A 29 9.37 5.55 1.80
CA ASN A 29 10.16 6.27 2.80
C ASN A 29 9.36 7.34 3.58
N ILE A 30 8.04 7.14 3.72
CA ILE A 30 7.10 8.11 4.29
C ILE A 30 6.21 7.41 5.32
N VAL A 31 6.14 7.98 6.52
CA VAL A 31 5.19 7.59 7.57
C VAL A 31 3.93 8.46 7.44
N THR A 32 2.76 7.84 7.29
CA THR A 32 1.48 8.57 7.13
C THR A 32 0.72 8.75 8.44
N GLU A 33 0.82 7.81 9.37
CA GLU A 33 0.12 7.80 10.66
C GLU A 33 1.07 7.54 11.83
N ALA A 34 0.74 8.03 13.03
CA ALA A 34 1.58 7.84 14.21
C ALA A 34 1.80 6.35 14.55
N THR A 35 0.78 5.52 14.30
CA THR A 35 0.81 4.06 14.54
C THR A 35 1.68 3.30 13.53
N ASP A 36 2.10 3.95 12.44
CA ASP A 36 3.03 3.38 11.45
C ASP A 36 4.50 3.56 11.86
N ARG A 37 4.78 4.06 13.08
CA ARG A 37 6.15 4.13 13.60
C ARG A 37 6.26 3.93 15.11
N ILE A 38 7.44 3.53 15.56
CA ILE A 38 7.92 3.67 16.94
C ILE A 38 9.21 4.48 16.88
N SER A 39 9.29 5.54 17.68
CA SER A 39 10.46 6.39 17.81
C SER A 39 10.37 7.18 19.12
N ASN A 40 11.52 7.58 19.67
CA ASN A 40 11.58 8.48 20.82
C ASN A 40 11.27 9.93 20.45
N VAL A 41 11.15 10.24 19.15
CA VAL A 41 10.78 11.57 18.66
C VAL A 41 9.26 11.65 18.51
N GLU A 42 8.68 12.81 18.82
CA GLU A 42 7.26 13.10 18.61
C GLU A 42 6.88 12.99 17.12
N PHE A 43 5.71 12.39 16.81
CA PHE A 43 5.24 12.28 15.42
C PHE A 43 4.70 13.60 14.92
N ARG A 44 5.24 14.04 13.78
CA ARG A 44 4.76 15.21 13.04
C ARG A 44 4.52 14.81 11.60
N LYS A 45 3.30 15.04 11.11
CA LYS A 45 2.92 14.73 9.73
C LYS A 45 3.59 15.72 8.78
N LEU A 46 4.58 15.24 8.04
CA LEU A 46 5.36 16.05 7.10
C LEU A 46 4.55 16.39 5.83
N ARG A 47 5.09 17.29 5.00
CA ARG A 47 4.45 17.70 3.74
C ARG A 47 4.29 16.52 2.79
N GLU A 48 5.30 15.67 2.71
CA GLU A 48 5.36 14.46 1.89
C GLU A 48 4.29 13.47 2.32
N SER A 49 4.11 13.27 3.63
CA SER A 49 3.01 12.46 4.19
C SER A 49 1.64 12.98 3.78
N LYS A 50 1.43 14.30 3.79
CA LYS A 50 0.17 14.92 3.36
C LYS A 50 -0.04 14.74 1.85
N MET A 51 1.02 14.90 1.06
CA MET A 51 0.97 14.74 -0.39
C MET A 51 0.64 13.30 -0.80
N LEU A 52 1.28 12.29 -0.19
CA LEU A 52 0.96 10.88 -0.45
C LEU A 52 -0.50 10.57 -0.10
N VAL A 53 -0.99 11.02 1.06
CA VAL A 53 -2.39 10.84 1.46
C VAL A 53 -3.34 11.50 0.45
N GLN A 54 -3.02 12.70 -0.03
CA GLN A 54 -3.81 13.39 -1.04
C GLN A 54 -3.83 12.65 -2.38
N ILE A 55 -2.69 12.17 -2.86
CA ILE A 55 -2.59 11.38 -4.10
C ILE A 55 -3.45 10.12 -4.00
N CYS A 56 -3.34 9.37 -2.89
CA CYS A 56 -4.16 8.18 -2.69
C CYS A 56 -5.66 8.52 -2.64
N LYS A 57 -6.03 9.64 -2.01
CA LYS A 57 -7.42 10.10 -1.95
C LYS A 57 -7.97 10.47 -3.34
N GLU A 58 -7.21 11.24 -4.13
CA GLU A 58 -7.61 11.66 -5.48
C GLU A 58 -7.74 10.49 -6.44
N ALA A 59 -6.84 9.51 -6.33
CA ALA A 59 -6.86 8.28 -7.12
C ALA A 59 -7.79 7.18 -6.56
N ALA A 60 -8.57 7.48 -5.50
CA ALA A 60 -9.44 6.53 -4.82
C ALA A 60 -8.73 5.21 -4.42
N LEU A 61 -7.48 5.31 -3.98
CA LEU A 61 -6.66 4.19 -3.55
C LEU A 61 -6.73 3.98 -2.04
N SER A 62 -6.82 2.73 -1.63
CA SER A 62 -6.81 2.32 -0.22
C SER A 62 -5.50 1.61 0.13
N ASP A 63 -4.98 1.83 1.34
CA ASP A 63 -3.82 1.08 1.88
C ASP A 63 -4.26 -0.37 2.16
N LEU A 64 -3.77 -1.31 1.35
CA LEU A 64 -4.15 -2.72 1.37
C LEU A 64 -3.95 -3.35 2.76
N TYR A 65 -2.85 -3.01 3.44
CA TYR A 65 -2.58 -3.53 4.78
C TYR A 65 -3.67 -3.10 5.77
N ARG A 66 -4.09 -1.83 5.69
CA ARG A 66 -5.10 -1.27 6.60
C ARG A 66 -6.52 -1.76 6.29
N VAL A 67 -6.79 -2.15 5.05
CA VAL A 67 -8.04 -2.83 4.70
C VAL A 67 -8.14 -4.18 5.41
N LEU A 68 -7.07 -4.97 5.40
CA LEU A 68 -7.04 -6.29 6.05
C LEU A 68 -6.88 -6.21 7.58
N HIS A 69 -6.18 -5.20 8.07
CA HIS A 69 -5.77 -5.07 9.47
C HIS A 69 -5.98 -3.63 9.99
N PRO A 70 -7.24 -3.19 10.17
CA PRO A 70 -7.56 -1.78 10.47
C PRO A 70 -7.00 -1.28 11.80
N HIS A 71 -6.80 -2.17 12.77
CA HIS A 71 -6.39 -1.82 14.13
C HIS A 71 -5.05 -2.42 14.56
N THR A 72 -4.38 -3.16 13.67
CA THR A 72 -3.13 -3.83 13.99
C THR A 72 -1.93 -2.94 13.69
N ILE A 73 -0.97 -2.93 14.60
CA ILE A 73 0.31 -2.27 14.40
C ILE A 73 1.26 -3.21 13.66
N HIS A 74 1.97 -2.69 12.67
CA HIS A 74 2.92 -3.46 11.87
C HIS A 74 3.99 -2.54 11.27
N TYR A 75 5.18 -3.09 11.03
CA TYR A 75 6.35 -2.37 10.54
C TYR A 75 7.03 -3.19 9.46
N THR A 76 7.62 -2.51 8.49
CA THR A 76 8.30 -3.13 7.36
C THR A 76 9.78 -2.78 7.32
N ARG A 77 10.21 -1.77 8.08
CA ARG A 77 11.61 -1.38 8.24
C ARG A 77 11.99 -1.28 9.72
N PHE A 78 13.19 -1.77 10.03
CA PHE A 78 13.72 -1.88 11.38
C PHE A 78 15.14 -1.31 11.41
N ASN A 79 15.33 -0.15 12.05
CA ASN A 79 16.66 0.32 12.42
C ASN A 79 16.83 0.27 13.94
N SER A 80 18.04 0.57 14.43
CA SER A 80 18.37 0.46 15.86
C SER A 80 17.54 1.37 16.78
N LEU A 81 16.93 2.43 16.24
CA LEU A 81 16.25 3.46 17.03
C LEU A 81 14.74 3.56 16.74
N THR A 82 14.30 3.04 15.62
CA THR A 82 12.96 3.24 15.07
C THR A 82 12.49 2.03 14.27
N LYS A 83 11.19 1.78 14.35
CA LYS A 83 10.49 0.82 13.50
C LYS A 83 9.48 1.61 12.69
N THR A 84 9.38 1.36 11.39
CA THR A 84 8.48 2.13 10.51
C THR A 84 7.80 1.23 9.49
N ARG A 85 6.56 1.56 9.12
CA ARG A 85 5.85 0.97 7.99
C ARG A 85 5.88 1.91 6.81
N ILE A 86 6.79 1.66 5.88
CA ILE A 86 7.06 2.51 4.72
C ILE A 86 6.97 1.76 3.39
N ASP A 87 6.97 0.43 3.44
CA ASP A 87 6.70 -0.45 2.31
C ASP A 87 5.20 -0.74 2.25
N ARG A 88 4.54 -0.27 1.19
CA ARG A 88 3.07 -0.24 1.14
C ARG A 88 2.54 -0.74 -0.20
N PHE A 89 1.30 -1.18 -0.16
CA PHE A 89 0.46 -1.44 -1.33
C PHE A 89 -0.78 -0.55 -1.21
N TYR A 90 -1.01 0.30 -2.21
CA TYR A 90 -2.22 1.07 -2.39
C TYR A 90 -2.98 0.51 -3.58
N ILE A 91 -4.26 0.21 -3.41
CA ILE A 91 -5.06 -0.48 -4.43
C ILE A 91 -6.34 0.28 -4.74
N SER A 92 -6.79 0.20 -5.99
CA SER A 92 -8.12 0.65 -6.40
C SER A 92 -9.22 -0.16 -5.70
N SER A 93 -10.40 0.43 -5.54
CA SER A 93 -11.57 -0.20 -4.91
C SER A 93 -12.05 -1.50 -5.57
N ASN A 94 -11.73 -1.69 -6.85
CA ASN A 94 -12.13 -2.87 -7.63
C ASN A 94 -11.20 -4.07 -7.42
N ILE A 95 -10.13 -3.90 -6.63
CA ILE A 95 -9.18 -4.95 -6.28
C ILE A 95 -9.54 -5.45 -4.88
N GLN A 96 -9.87 -6.74 -4.79
CA GLN A 96 -10.11 -7.39 -3.51
C GLN A 96 -8.78 -7.77 -2.86
N SER A 97 -8.58 -7.33 -1.62
CA SER A 97 -7.44 -7.74 -0.79
C SER A 97 -7.70 -9.13 -0.22
N LEU A 98 -6.80 -10.09 -0.46
CA LEU A 98 -6.94 -11.46 0.06
C LEU A 98 -5.97 -11.73 1.20
N LYS A 99 -4.71 -11.31 1.04
CA LYS A 99 -3.66 -11.59 2.03
C LYS A 99 -2.54 -10.55 1.99
N TYR A 100 -1.88 -10.33 3.13
CA TYR A 100 -0.67 -9.55 3.27
C TYR A 100 0.31 -10.32 4.16
N ASP A 101 1.44 -10.72 3.59
CA ASP A 101 2.52 -11.44 4.28
C ASP A 101 3.79 -10.60 4.31
N THR A 102 4.60 -10.81 5.35
CA THR A 102 5.92 -10.19 5.46
C THR A 102 6.98 -11.21 5.84
N PHE A 103 8.17 -11.04 5.26
CA PHE A 103 9.29 -11.96 5.44
C PHE A 103 10.52 -11.16 5.87
N LEU A 104 11.11 -11.55 6.99
CA LEU A 104 12.39 -10.99 7.44
C LEU A 104 13.50 -11.47 6.51
N THR A 105 14.48 -10.60 6.27
CA THR A 105 15.65 -10.91 5.46
C THR A 105 16.90 -10.47 6.20
N ASP A 106 18.00 -11.22 6.03
CA ASP A 106 19.27 -10.90 6.71
C ASP A 106 20.11 -9.87 5.94
N PHE A 107 19.68 -9.47 4.75
CA PHE A 107 20.42 -8.60 3.83
C PHE A 107 19.85 -7.17 3.72
N SER A 108 18.79 -6.84 4.45
CA SER A 108 18.17 -5.51 4.45
C SER A 108 17.60 -5.17 5.82
N ASP A 109 17.55 -3.87 6.14
CA ASP A 109 16.74 -3.35 7.25
C ASP A 109 15.23 -3.34 6.94
N HIS A 110 14.84 -3.75 5.73
CA HIS A 110 13.45 -3.93 5.31
C HIS A 110 13.02 -5.42 5.26
N MET A 111 11.73 -5.64 5.51
CA MET A 111 11.03 -6.88 5.22
C MET A 111 10.61 -6.92 3.76
N VAL A 112 10.60 -8.12 3.18
CA VAL A 112 9.87 -8.35 1.93
C VAL A 112 8.38 -8.31 2.26
N VAL A 113 7.64 -7.49 1.52
CA VAL A 113 6.18 -7.40 1.64
C VAL A 113 5.53 -8.06 0.43
N MET A 114 4.61 -8.98 0.69
CA MET A 114 3.85 -9.68 -0.34
C MET A 114 2.35 -9.46 -0.13
N ALA A 115 1.66 -9.07 -1.19
CA ALA A 115 0.21 -8.96 -1.18
C ALA A 115 -0.40 -9.94 -2.19
N THR A 116 -1.44 -10.66 -1.77
CA THR A 116 -2.28 -11.47 -2.66
C THR A 116 -3.60 -10.74 -2.86
N VAL A 117 -3.99 -10.55 -4.12
CA VAL A 117 -5.19 -9.81 -4.51
C VAL A 117 -5.98 -10.55 -5.58
N SER A 118 -7.29 -10.30 -5.63
CA SER A 118 -8.15 -10.71 -6.73
C SER A 118 -8.66 -9.48 -7.47
N CYS A 119 -8.67 -9.53 -8.81
CA CYS A 119 -9.26 -8.49 -9.62
C CYS A 119 -10.67 -8.94 -10.00
N CYS A 120 -11.70 -8.32 -9.43
CA CYS A 120 -13.07 -8.61 -9.85
C CYS A 120 -13.30 -8.01 -11.25
N SER A 121 -13.37 -8.86 -12.27
CA SER A 121 -14.14 -8.53 -13.47
C SER A 121 -15.61 -8.54 -13.07
N HIS A 122 -16.32 -7.42 -13.21
CA HIS A 122 -17.78 -7.48 -13.18
C HIS A 122 -18.22 -8.43 -14.30
N GLU A 123 -18.63 -9.64 -13.93
CA GLU A 123 -19.50 -10.42 -14.79
C GLU A 123 -20.78 -9.61 -14.93
N PHE A 124 -21.05 -9.16 -16.15
CA PHE A 124 -22.31 -8.52 -16.47
C PHE A 124 -23.42 -9.51 -16.11
N LEU A 125 -24.14 -9.22 -15.03
CA LEU A 125 -25.47 -9.79 -14.82
C LEU A 125 -26.32 -9.30 -15.99
N ASN A 126 -26.46 -10.17 -16.99
CA ASN A 126 -27.41 -10.01 -18.08
C ASN A 126 -28.81 -9.98 -17.44
N TYR A 127 -29.39 -8.78 -17.35
CA TYR A 127 -30.81 -8.56 -17.12
C TYR A 127 -31.46 -8.19 -18.46
#